data_AF-A0A534X1E3-F1
#
_entry.id   AF-A0A534X1E3-F1
#
_cell.length_a   1.000
_cell.length_b   1.000
_cell.length_c   1.000
_cell.angle_alpha   90.00
_cell.angle_beta   90.00
_cell.angle_gamma   90.00
#
_symmetry.space_group_name_H-M   'P 1'
#
loop_
_entity.id
_entity.type
_entity.pdbx_description
1 polymer ?
#
loop_
_entity_poly.entity_id
_entity_poly.type
_entity_poly.pdbx_seq_one_letter_code
_entity_poly.pdbx_strand_id
1 'polypeptide(L)'
;MRLPAKPAHTGVLLLNLGGPDSLEAVEPYLENLFRDPFLIRIPLLRGPLRRWFARAVARRRAPHARKLYSEIGGRSPILPLTEAQGRR
;
A
#
# COMPACT_ATOMS: atom_id res chain seq x y z
N MET A 1 -29.35 -6.32 -39.28
CA MET A 1 -27.94 -5.94 -39.51
C MET A 1 -27.28 -5.74 -38.15
N ARG A 2 -26.37 -6.64 -37.72
CA ARG A 2 -25.66 -6.51 -36.44
C ARG A 2 -24.45 -5.59 -36.65
N LEU A 3 -24.35 -4.53 -35.84
CA LEU A 3 -23.14 -3.69 -35.80
C LEU A 3 -21.95 -4.57 -35.36
N PRO A 4 -20.76 -4.39 -35.93
CA PRO A 4 -19.58 -5.15 -35.52
C PRO A 4 -19.28 -4.87 -34.04
N ALA A 5 -19.02 -5.92 -33.27
CA ALA A 5 -18.60 -5.79 -31.88
C ALA A 5 -17.29 -5.00 -31.83
N LYS A 6 -17.23 -4.01 -30.93
CA LYS A 6 -16.00 -3.24 -30.68
C LYS A 6 -14.87 -4.20 -30.30
N PRO A 7 -13.65 -4.04 -30.84
CA PRO A 7 -12.54 -4.94 -30.52
C PRO A 7 -12.32 -4.99 -29.00
N ALA A 8 -12.12 -6.19 -28.46
CA ALA A 8 -11.93 -6.39 -27.04
C ALA A 8 -10.60 -5.74 -26.61
N HIS A 9 -10.67 -4.88 -25.58
CA HIS A 9 -9.48 -4.32 -24.96
C HIS A 9 -9.00 -5.26 -23.84
N THR A 10 -7.71 -5.57 -23.83
CA THR A 10 -7.07 -6.32 -22.73
C THR A 10 -6.50 -5.34 -21.72
N GLY A 11 -6.96 -5.41 -20.47
CA GLY A 11 -6.37 -4.69 -19.35
C GLY A 11 -5.39 -5.58 -18.58
N VAL A 12 -4.27 -4.99 -18.14
CA VAL A 12 -3.27 -5.65 -17.28
C VAL A 12 -3.23 -4.91 -15.94
N LEU A 13 -3.39 -5.64 -14.83
CA LEU A 13 -3.35 -5.08 -13.48
C LEU A 13 -2.06 -5.50 -12.76
N LEU A 14 -1.21 -4.52 -12.44
CA LEU A 14 0.01 -4.74 -11.67
C LEU A 14 -0.29 -4.56 -10.19
N LEU A 15 -0.21 -5.65 -9.42
CA LEU A 15 -0.51 -5.66 -7.98
C LEU A 15 0.77 -5.69 -7.14
N ASN A 16 0.78 -4.90 -6.07
CA ASN A 16 1.84 -4.87 -5.08
C ASN A 16 1.28 -4.41 -3.73
N LEU A 17 2.06 -4.58 -2.65
CA LEU A 17 1.82 -3.96 -1.34
C LEU A 17 1.91 -2.43 -1.39
N GLY A 18 2.63 -1.90 -2.37
CA GLY A 18 2.91 -0.46 -2.48
C GLY A 18 3.91 0.02 -1.43
N GLY A 19 3.95 1.33 -1.22
CA GLY A 19 4.83 1.99 -0.26
C GLY A 19 4.46 3.46 -0.11
N PRO A 20 4.94 4.14 0.95
CA PRO A 20 4.66 5.55 1.17
C PRO A 20 5.36 6.39 0.10
N ASP A 21 4.64 7.33 -0.49
CA ASP A 21 5.14 8.27 -1.51
C ASP A 21 5.86 9.49 -0.91
N SER A 22 5.86 9.60 0.41
CA SER A 22 6.33 10.72 1.22
C SER A 22 6.56 10.28 2.67
N LEU A 23 7.30 11.07 3.46
CA LEU A 23 7.52 10.78 4.88
C LEU A 23 6.23 10.89 5.71
N GLU A 24 5.32 11.77 5.29
CA GLU A 24 4.02 12.01 5.90
C GLU A 24 3.11 10.78 5.70
N ALA A 25 3.19 10.14 4.54
CA ALA A 25 2.44 8.93 4.21
C ALA A 25 2.91 7.66 4.96
N VAL A 26 4.05 7.69 5.65
CA VAL A 26 4.59 6.51 6.35
C VAL A 26 3.62 5.97 7.41
N GLU A 27 3.07 6.84 8.25
CA GLU A 27 2.13 6.40 9.30
C GLU A 27 0.82 5.85 8.72
N PRO A 28 0.12 6.56 7.80
CA PRO A 28 -1.04 6.02 7.11
C PRO A 28 -0.78 4.68 6.40
N TYR A 29 0.37 4.53 5.76
CA TYR A 29 0.78 3.28 5.12
C TYR A 29 0.90 2.13 6.13
N LEU A 30 1.59 2.36 7.25
CA LEU A 30 1.70 1.37 8.33
C LEU A 30 0.33 1.02 8.94
N GLU A 31 -0.53 2.02 9.18
CA GLU A 31 -1.89 1.76 9.70
C GLU A 31 -2.65 0.81 8.75
N ASN A 32 -2.57 1.02 7.43
CA ASN A 32 -3.20 0.14 6.45
C ASN A 32 -2.66 -1.30 6.52
N LEU A 33 -1.34 -1.49 6.61
CA LEU A 33 -0.72 -2.81 6.76
C LEU A 33 -1.20 -3.54 8.01
N PHE A 34 -1.16 -2.88 9.18
CA PHE A 34 -1.62 -3.47 10.44
C PHE A 34 -3.13 -3.64 10.54
N ARG A 35 -3.89 -3.00 9.63
CA ARG A 35 -5.34 -3.12 9.50
C ARG A 35 -5.77 -4.14 8.44
N ASP A 36 -4.87 -4.85 7.77
CA ASP A 36 -5.23 -5.93 6.84
C ASP A 36 -5.11 -7.33 7.49
N PRO A 37 -6.22 -8.06 7.74
CA PRO A 37 -6.18 -9.33 8.47
C PRO A 37 -5.53 -10.46 7.67
N PHE A 38 -5.40 -10.30 6.35
CA PHE A 38 -4.70 -11.24 5.50
C PHE A 38 -3.19 -11.04 5.55
N LEU A 39 -2.71 -9.81 5.80
CA LEU A 39 -1.29 -9.52 6.00
C LEU A 39 -0.80 -9.86 7.41
N ILE A 40 -1.52 -9.41 8.45
CA ILE A 40 -1.11 -9.59 9.85
C ILE A 40 -2.22 -10.27 10.63
N ARG A 41 -2.05 -11.58 10.85
CA ARG A 41 -3.00 -12.45 11.55
C ARG A 41 -2.82 -12.34 13.05
N ILE A 42 -3.78 -11.71 13.73
CA ILE A 42 -3.83 -11.64 15.19
C ILE A 42 -5.18 -12.20 15.65
N PRO A 43 -5.24 -13.44 16.16
CA PRO A 43 -6.49 -14.16 16.40
C PRO A 43 -7.52 -13.41 17.26
N LEU A 44 -7.03 -12.66 18.26
CA LEU A 44 -7.86 -11.98 19.27
C LEU A 44 -8.26 -10.54 18.87
N LEU A 45 -7.65 -9.95 17.84
CA LEU A 45 -7.93 -8.58 17.42
C LEU A 45 -8.79 -8.61 16.16
N ARG A 46 -10.08 -8.31 16.30
CA ARG A 46 -11.03 -8.21 15.18
C ARG A 46 -11.80 -6.89 15.23
N GLY A 47 -12.36 -6.49 14.09
CA GLY A 47 -13.25 -5.33 14.01
C GLY A 47 -12.62 -4.03 14.56
N PRO A 48 -13.35 -3.26 15.39
CA PRO A 48 -12.87 -1.98 15.94
C PRO A 48 -11.57 -2.09 16.74
N LEU A 49 -11.38 -3.18 17.49
CA LEU A 49 -10.20 -3.38 18.32
C LEU A 49 -8.92 -3.48 17.47
N ARG A 50 -9.03 -4.12 16.30
CA ARG A 50 -7.93 -4.19 15.33
C ARG A 50 -7.58 -2.84 14.73
N ARG A 51 -8.58 -1.97 14.48
CA ARG A 51 -8.34 -0.59 14.01
C ARG A 51 -7.58 0.23 15.06
N TRP A 52 -7.96 0.12 16.33
CA TRP A 52 -7.26 0.81 17.41
C TRP A 52 -5.81 0.30 17.55
N PHE A 53 -5.64 -1.02 17.52
CA PHE A 53 -4.30 -1.63 17.53
C PHE A 53 -3.44 -1.16 16.35
N ALA A 54 -3.99 -1.18 15.12
CA ALA A 54 -3.28 -0.75 13.93
C ALA A 54 -2.78 0.70 14.05
N ARG A 55 -3.63 1.61 14.52
CA ARG A 55 -3.26 3.01 14.79
C ARG A 55 -2.17 3.13 15.85
N ALA A 56 -2.30 2.41 16.96
CA ALA A 56 -1.32 2.45 18.05
C ALA A 56 0.06 1.95 17.59
N VAL A 57 0.10 0.84 16.87
CA VAL A 57 1.35 0.27 16.36
C VAL A 57 1.95 1.15 15.25
N ALA A 58 1.12 1.67 14.34
CA ALA A 58 1.57 2.57 13.29
C ALA A 58 2.22 3.83 13.87
N ARG A 59 1.56 4.51 14.82
CA ARG A 59 2.10 5.67 15.54
C ARG A 59 3.44 5.39 16.21
N ARG A 60 3.56 4.23 16.89
CA ARG A 60 4.79 3.83 17.57
C ARG A 60 5.93 3.54 16.58
N ARG A 61 5.64 2.93 15.43
CA ARG A 61 6.65 2.50 14.44
C ARG A 61 7.00 3.60 13.44
N ALA A 62 6.11 4.57 13.21
CA ALA A 62 6.29 5.62 12.21
C ALA A 62 7.60 6.42 12.35
N PRO A 63 8.07 6.82 13.55
CA PRO A 63 9.33 7.57 13.67
C PRO A 63 10.55 6.80 13.14
N HIS A 64 10.64 5.51 13.46
CA HIS A 64 11.73 4.65 12.98
C HIS A 64 11.61 4.42 11.48
N ALA A 65 10.42 4.09 10.98
CA ALA A 65 10.20 3.88 9.55
C ALA A 65 10.47 5.16 8.73
N ARG A 66 10.07 6.34 9.21
CA ARG A 66 10.37 7.63 8.56
C ARG A 66 11.88 7.85 8.45
N LYS A 67 12.66 7.52 9.49
CA LYS A 67 14.12 7.59 9.42
C LYS A 67 14.67 6.72 8.28
N LEU A 68 14.23 5.47 8.19
CA LEU A 68 14.66 4.56 7.12
C LEU A 68 14.26 5.09 5.73
N TYR A 69 13.03 5.59 5.57
CA TYR A 69 12.60 6.19 4.30
C TYR A 69 13.39 7.46 3.99
N SER A 70 13.77 8.26 4.99
CA SER A 70 14.57 9.47 4.78
C SER A 70 15.99 9.14 4.26
N GLU A 71 16.57 8.02 4.71
CA GLU A 71 17.88 7.54 4.26
C GLU A 71 17.89 7.12 2.79
N ILE A 72 16.72 6.80 2.20
CA ILE A 72 16.58 6.39 0.80
C ILE A 72 15.92 7.47 -0.09
N GLY A 73 15.89 8.74 0.35
CA GLY A 73 15.35 9.86 -0.42
C GLY A 73 13.90 10.23 -0.12
N GLY A 74 13.37 9.81 1.03
CA GLY A 74 12.12 10.30 1.62
C GLY A 74 10.85 9.57 1.18
N ARG A 75 10.94 8.55 0.31
CA ARG A 75 9.78 7.82 -0.23
C ARG A 75 10.14 6.44 -0.78
N SER A 76 9.13 5.62 -1.01
CA SER A 76 9.26 4.37 -1.76
C SER A 76 9.32 4.63 -3.28
N PRO A 77 10.26 4.01 -4.02
CA PRO A 77 10.33 4.11 -5.47
C PRO A 77 9.32 3.19 -6.19
N ILE A 78 8.53 2.41 -5.45
CA ILE A 78 7.76 1.30 -6.00
C ILE A 78 6.69 1.74 -7.01
N LEU A 79 5.98 2.85 -6.74
CA LEU A 79 4.95 3.38 -7.64
C LEU A 79 5.57 3.83 -8.98
N PRO A 80 6.55 4.76 -9.02
CA PRO A 80 7.11 5.19 -10.31
C PRO A 80 7.79 4.05 -11.08
N LEU A 81 8.37 3.07 -10.39
CA LEU A 81 8.93 1.88 -11.04
C LEU A 81 7.84 0.98 -11.64
N THR A 82 6.74 0.76 -10.93
CA THR A 82 5.61 -0.07 -11.40
C THR A 82 4.94 0.58 -12.61
N GLU A 83 4.76 1.91 -12.59
CA GLU A 83 4.26 2.66 -13.75
C GLU A 83 5.21 2.59 -14.94
N ALA A 84 6.52 2.69 -14.72
CA ALA A 84 7.51 2.57 -15.78
C ALA A 84 7.53 1.17 -16.40
N GLN A 85 7.28 0.12 -15.60
CA GLN A 85 7.13 -1.26 -16.07
C GLN A 85 5.84 -1.44 -16.87
N GLY A 86 4.71 -0.90 -16.39
CA GLY A 86 3.41 -1.04 -17.07
C GLY A 86 3.27 -0.25 -18.36
N ARG A 87 4.17 0.72 -18.61
CA ARG A 87 4.27 1.45 -19.90
C ARG A 87 5.11 0.73 -20.95
N ARG A 88 5.86 -0.31 -20.57
CA ARG A 88 6.62 -1.16 -21.51
C ARG A 88 5.70 -2.22 -22.09
#